data_AF-A0AA46KDK8-F1
#
_entry.id   AF-A0AA46KDK8-F1
#
_cell.length_a   1.000
_cell.length_b   1.000
_cell.length_c   1.000
_cell.angle_alpha   90.00
_cell.angle_beta   90.00
_cell.angle_gamma   90.00
#
_symmetry.space_group_name_H-M   'P 1'
#
loop_
_entity.id
_entity.type
_entity.pdbx_description
1 polymer ?
#
loop_
_entity_poly.entity_id
_entity_poly.type
_entity_poly.pdbx_seq_one_letter_code
_entity_poly.pdbx_strand_id
1 'polypeptide(L)'
;AVLIAGVWGILVYLGVQVVSGMLEGDLEEDLENAEAGSGAAATSAIMKGGIIGFLYLEVLDASFSFDGVIGAFAITNDVIVIMLGLAIGAMFVRSMTIFLVDKGTLDEFVYLEHGAHYAIGALAIIMLLSVKFHVPELITGLIGIAFIGWALLASLKHRKQQDKLTA
;
A
#
# COMPACT_ATOMS: atom_id res chain seq x y z
N ALA A 1 7.79 11.65 -28.91
CA ALA A 1 7.07 11.14 -27.72
C ALA A 1 6.87 9.62 -27.79
N VAL A 2 6.11 9.11 -28.77
CA VAL A 2 5.78 7.66 -28.86
C VAL A 2 7.01 6.75 -28.98
N LEU A 3 8.00 7.10 -29.81
CA LEU A 3 9.24 6.32 -29.95
C LEU A 3 10.06 6.27 -28.65
N ILE A 4 10.15 7.38 -27.92
CA ILE A 4 10.88 7.45 -26.64
C ILE A 4 10.18 6.60 -25.58
N ALA A 5 8.83 6.65 -25.51
CA ALA A 5 8.05 5.80 -24.61
C ALA A 5 8.18 4.31 -24.96
N GLY A 6 8.21 3.97 -26.26
CA GLY A 6 8.43 2.60 -26.73
C GLY A 6 9.81 2.05 -26.35
N VAL A 7 10.87 2.87 -26.50
CA VAL A 7 12.23 2.48 -26.10
C VAL A 7 12.33 2.28 -24.59
N TRP A 8 11.76 3.18 -23.79
CA TRP A 8 11.69 3.01 -22.33
C TRP A 8 10.90 1.78 -21.91
N GLY A 9 9.77 1.50 -22.57
CA GLY A 9 8.97 0.30 -22.30
C GLY A 9 9.73 -0.99 -22.57
N ILE A 10 10.45 -1.07 -23.69
CA ILE A 10 11.30 -2.23 -24.02
C ILE A 10 12.45 -2.37 -23.03
N LEU A 11 13.11 -1.29 -22.64
CA LEU A 11 14.18 -1.31 -21.65
C LEU A 11 13.70 -1.81 -20.29
N VAL A 12 12.55 -1.32 -19.81
CA VAL A 12 11.94 -1.78 -18.56
C VAL A 12 11.55 -3.25 -18.66
N TYR A 13 10.91 -3.67 -19.75
CA TYR A 13 10.52 -5.07 -19.97
C TYR A 13 11.73 -6.01 -19.92
N LEU A 14 12.81 -5.67 -20.62
CA LEU A 14 14.04 -6.46 -20.61
C LEU A 14 14.70 -6.47 -19.22
N GLY A 15 14.72 -5.32 -18.54
CA GLY A 15 15.23 -5.23 -17.17
C GLY A 15 14.46 -6.13 -16.21
N VAL A 16 13.13 -6.12 -16.27
CA VAL A 16 12.27 -6.99 -15.48
C VAL A 16 12.52 -8.46 -15.81
N GLN A 17 12.65 -8.83 -17.09
CA GLN A 17 12.95 -10.21 -17.48
C GLN A 17 14.30 -10.71 -16.97
N VAL A 18 15.35 -9.86 -16.99
CA VAL A 18 16.67 -10.23 -16.45
C VAL A 18 16.59 -10.43 -14.94
N VAL A 19 15.93 -9.53 -14.22
CA VAL A 19 15.77 -9.63 -12.75
C VAL A 19 14.90 -10.84 -12.39
N SER A 20 13.79 -11.06 -13.10
CA SER A 20 12.91 -12.21 -12.89
C SER A 20 13.65 -13.52 -13.17
N GLY A 21 14.37 -13.63 -14.28
CA GLY A 21 15.11 -14.85 -14.62
C GLY A 21 16.22 -15.18 -13.63
N MET A 22 16.92 -14.16 -13.09
CA MET A 22 17.91 -14.36 -12.03
C MET A 22 17.28 -14.76 -10.68
N LEU A 23 16.04 -14.37 -10.43
CA LEU A 23 15.36 -14.63 -9.16
C LEU A 23 14.57 -15.93 -9.17
N GLU A 24 13.95 -16.26 -10.30
CA GLU A 24 13.08 -17.41 -10.52
C GLU A 24 13.89 -18.70 -10.66
N GLY A 25 15.00 -18.70 -11.43
CA GLY A 25 15.88 -19.88 -11.52
C GLY A 25 16.49 -20.26 -10.16
N ASP A 26 16.89 -19.26 -9.40
CA ASP A 26 17.43 -19.39 -8.04
C ASP A 26 16.40 -19.84 -7.00
N LEU A 27 15.11 -19.53 -7.20
CA LEU A 27 14.02 -19.95 -6.33
C LEU A 27 13.51 -21.34 -6.70
N GLU A 28 13.36 -21.63 -7.98
CA GLU A 28 12.89 -22.93 -8.48
C GLU A 28 13.87 -24.04 -8.10
N GLU A 29 15.18 -23.81 -8.26
CA GLU A 29 16.21 -24.77 -7.81
C GLU A 29 16.15 -24.99 -6.29
N ASP A 30 15.98 -23.92 -5.49
CA ASP A 30 15.89 -24.03 -4.03
C ASP A 30 14.59 -24.73 -3.57
N LEU A 31 13.48 -24.53 -4.28
CA LEU A 31 12.19 -25.18 -4.02
C LEU A 31 12.21 -26.67 -4.40
N GLU A 32 12.78 -27.02 -5.56
CA GLU A 32 12.92 -28.41 -6.01
C GLU A 32 13.85 -29.19 -5.06
N ASN A 33 14.95 -28.57 -4.62
CA ASN A 33 15.86 -29.15 -3.64
C ASN A 33 15.26 -29.22 -2.22
N ALA A 34 14.32 -28.34 -1.87
CA ALA A 34 13.57 -28.40 -0.62
C ALA A 34 12.56 -29.55 -0.61
N GLU A 35 11.86 -29.78 -1.72
CA GLU A 35 10.95 -30.94 -1.89
C GLU A 35 11.73 -32.27 -1.91
N ALA A 36 12.97 -32.26 -2.41
CA ALA A 36 13.88 -33.41 -2.35
C ALA A 36 14.46 -33.69 -0.93
N GLY A 37 14.02 -32.96 0.11
CA GLY A 37 14.34 -33.23 1.51
C GLY A 37 15.65 -32.60 2.02
N SER A 38 16.26 -31.68 1.27
CA SER A 38 17.46 -30.99 1.74
C SER A 38 17.08 -29.80 2.66
N GLY A 39 17.34 -29.94 3.96
CA GLY A 39 17.04 -28.90 4.96
C GLY A 39 17.75 -27.56 4.71
N ALA A 40 18.89 -27.59 4.00
CA ALA A 40 19.62 -26.40 3.59
C ALA A 40 18.88 -25.61 2.48
N ALA A 41 18.29 -26.28 1.49
CA ALA A 41 17.55 -25.61 0.43
C ALA A 41 16.21 -25.07 0.92
N ALA A 42 15.52 -25.78 1.81
CA ALA A 42 14.30 -25.28 2.47
C ALA A 42 14.56 -23.97 3.24
N THR A 43 15.72 -23.87 3.90
CA THR A 43 16.13 -22.65 4.60
C THR A 43 16.46 -21.51 3.61
N SER A 44 17.11 -21.82 2.48
CA SER A 44 17.41 -20.87 1.41
C SER A 44 16.15 -20.29 0.79
N ALA A 45 15.19 -21.15 0.42
CA ALA A 45 13.91 -20.74 -0.16
C ALA A 45 13.11 -19.81 0.78
N ILE A 46 13.03 -20.14 2.08
CA ILE A 46 12.36 -19.30 3.08
C ILE A 46 13.05 -17.94 3.22
N MET A 47 14.38 -17.92 3.28
CA MET A 47 15.15 -16.68 3.40
C MET A 47 15.00 -15.79 2.16
N LYS A 48 15.10 -16.35 0.94
CA LYS A 48 14.90 -15.61 -0.30
C LYS A 48 13.46 -15.09 -0.42
N GLY A 49 12.46 -15.93 -0.14
CA GLY A 49 11.06 -15.52 -0.12
C GLY A 49 10.78 -14.40 0.90
N GLY A 50 11.41 -14.46 2.07
CA GLY A 50 11.35 -13.41 3.08
C GLY A 50 11.97 -12.09 2.62
N ILE A 51 13.12 -12.11 1.96
CA ILE A 51 13.78 -10.91 1.41
C ILE A 51 12.93 -10.28 0.29
N ILE A 52 12.39 -11.09 -0.63
CA ILE A 52 11.52 -10.60 -1.72
C ILE A 52 10.24 -10.00 -1.15
N GLY A 53 9.59 -10.68 -0.20
CA GLY A 53 8.40 -10.18 0.46
C GLY A 53 8.64 -8.88 1.22
N PHE A 54 9.78 -8.78 1.92
CA PHE A 54 10.19 -7.55 2.60
C PHE A 54 10.39 -6.39 1.61
N LEU A 55 11.16 -6.62 0.54
CA LEU A 55 11.41 -5.61 -0.49
C LEU A 55 10.09 -5.16 -1.16
N TYR A 56 9.18 -6.10 -1.42
CA TYR A 56 7.86 -5.82 -2.00
C TYR A 56 7.03 -4.91 -1.10
N LEU A 57 6.95 -5.20 0.21
CA LEU A 57 6.21 -4.38 1.16
C LEU A 57 6.83 -2.99 1.33
N GLU A 58 8.16 -2.89 1.40
CA GLU A 58 8.86 -1.60 1.51
C GLU A 58 8.66 -0.74 0.26
N VAL A 59 8.66 -1.35 -0.94
CA VAL A 59 8.37 -0.63 -2.20
C VAL A 59 6.92 -0.13 -2.24
N LEU A 60 5.96 -0.92 -1.75
CA LEU A 60 4.58 -0.46 -1.61
C LEU A 60 4.45 0.72 -0.64
N ASP A 61 5.11 0.66 0.52
CA ASP A 61 5.11 1.75 1.51
C ASP A 61 5.82 3.01 0.98
N ALA A 62 6.94 2.85 0.27
CA ALA A 62 7.65 3.93 -0.40
C ALA A 62 6.80 4.59 -1.52
N SER A 63 6.04 3.79 -2.27
CA SER A 63 5.18 4.30 -3.34
C SER A 63 3.99 5.09 -2.78
N PHE A 64 3.34 4.60 -1.73
CA PHE A 64 2.22 5.32 -1.09
C PHE A 64 2.68 6.52 -0.25
N SER A 65 3.90 6.50 0.28
CA SER A 65 4.47 7.65 0.99
C SER A 65 5.00 8.75 0.05
N PHE A 66 5.30 8.43 -1.22
CA PHE A 66 5.72 9.42 -2.22
C PHE A 66 4.64 10.49 -2.48
N ASP A 67 3.37 10.10 -2.49
CA ASP A 67 2.24 11.04 -2.60
C ASP A 67 2.22 12.06 -1.45
N GLY A 68 2.67 11.65 -0.25
CA GLY A 68 2.79 12.54 0.91
C GLY A 68 3.87 13.62 0.74
N VAL A 69 4.98 13.31 0.07
CA VAL A 69 6.04 14.28 -0.25
C VAL A 69 5.53 15.29 -1.27
N ILE A 70 4.89 14.82 -2.35
CA ILE A 70 4.33 15.69 -3.40
C ILE A 70 3.24 16.60 -2.82
N GLY A 71 2.38 16.09 -1.94
CA GLY A 71 1.39 16.89 -1.23
C GLY A 71 2.00 17.93 -0.28
N ALA A 72 3.10 17.60 0.41
CA ALA A 72 3.79 18.55 1.28
C ALA A 72 4.42 19.72 0.49
N PHE A 73 4.89 19.47 -0.74
CA PHE A 73 5.38 20.51 -1.65
C PHE A 73 4.31 21.54 -2.06
N ALA A 74 3.03 21.18 -1.99
CA ALA A 74 1.94 22.14 -2.23
C ALA A 74 1.83 23.21 -1.11
N ILE A 75 2.36 22.91 0.08
CA ILE A 75 2.32 23.82 1.25
C ILE A 75 3.64 24.58 1.42
N THR A 76 4.78 23.92 1.26
CA THR A 76 6.11 24.53 1.46
C THR A 76 7.14 23.93 0.52
N ASN A 77 8.13 24.74 0.12
CA ASN A 77 9.27 24.29 -0.68
C ASN A 77 10.51 23.96 0.18
N ASP A 78 10.42 24.16 1.50
CA ASP A 78 11.53 23.84 2.40
C ASP A 78 11.61 22.33 2.66
N VAL A 79 12.59 21.70 2.00
CA VAL A 79 12.83 20.25 2.09
C VAL A 79 13.10 19.79 3.52
N ILE A 80 13.71 20.63 4.37
CA ILE A 80 14.00 20.26 5.76
C ILE A 80 12.70 20.16 6.55
N VAL A 81 11.78 21.11 6.36
CA VAL A 81 10.47 21.10 7.00
C VAL A 81 9.65 19.88 6.56
N ILE A 82 9.67 19.56 5.25
CA ILE A 82 8.99 18.36 4.72
C ILE A 82 9.57 17.09 5.36
N MET A 83 10.91 16.93 5.37
CA MET A 83 11.55 15.76 5.95
C MET A 83 11.23 15.59 7.43
N LEU A 84 11.25 16.67 8.22
CA LEU A 84 10.89 16.62 9.64
C LEU A 84 9.41 16.27 9.84
N GLY A 85 8.52 16.89 9.08
CA GLY A 85 7.08 16.62 9.15
C GLY A 85 6.74 15.17 8.79
N LEU A 86 7.33 14.66 7.71
CA LEU A 86 7.15 13.27 7.29
C LEU A 86 7.77 12.28 8.27
N ALA A 87 8.94 12.56 8.84
CA ALA A 87 9.55 11.69 9.85
C ALA A 87 8.67 11.56 11.10
N ILE A 88 8.10 12.67 11.57
CA ILE A 88 7.17 12.68 12.70
C ILE A 88 5.87 11.95 12.32
N GLY A 89 5.32 12.24 11.14
CA GLY A 89 4.10 11.61 10.63
C GLY A 89 4.24 10.10 10.47
N ALA A 90 5.35 9.62 9.91
CA ALA A 90 5.65 8.21 9.73
C ALA A 90 5.74 7.48 11.09
N MET A 91 6.43 8.08 12.08
CA MET A 91 6.48 7.52 13.43
C MET A 91 5.10 7.47 14.10
N PHE A 92 4.26 8.50 13.89
CA PHE A 92 2.90 8.53 14.43
C PHE A 92 2.02 7.44 13.79
N VAL A 93 1.97 7.36 12.46
CA VAL A 93 1.18 6.35 11.74
C VAL A 93 1.64 4.94 12.11
N ARG A 94 2.96 4.70 12.18
CA ARG A 94 3.52 3.42 12.62
C ARG A 94 3.11 3.05 14.05
N SER A 95 3.15 4.01 14.98
CA SER A 95 2.73 3.75 16.36
C SER A 95 1.24 3.43 16.45
N MET A 96 0.42 4.09 15.62
CA MET A 96 -1.01 3.85 15.54
C MET A 96 -1.33 2.46 14.96
N THR A 97 -0.65 2.04 13.89
CA THR A 97 -0.88 0.72 13.30
C THR A 97 -0.48 -0.40 14.27
N ILE A 98 0.67 -0.29 14.94
CA ILE A 98 1.09 -1.25 15.98
C ILE A 98 0.03 -1.31 17.09
N PHE A 99 -0.43 -0.17 17.59
CA PHE A 99 -1.47 -0.12 18.62
C PHE A 99 -2.79 -0.78 18.18
N LEU A 100 -3.24 -0.53 16.95
CA LEU A 100 -4.48 -1.10 16.40
C LEU A 100 -4.38 -2.61 16.16
N VAL A 101 -3.20 -3.10 15.78
CA VAL A 101 -2.89 -4.54 15.63
C VAL A 101 -2.91 -5.23 16.99
N ASP A 102 -2.21 -4.67 17.99
CA ASP A 102 -2.15 -5.23 19.35
C ASP A 102 -3.53 -5.31 20.01
N LYS A 103 -4.41 -4.37 19.68
CA LYS A 103 -5.78 -4.32 20.21
C LYS A 103 -6.77 -5.25 19.49
N GLY A 104 -6.40 -5.86 18.36
CA GLY A 104 -7.30 -6.71 17.57
C GLY A 104 -8.55 -5.98 17.07
N THR A 105 -8.55 -4.64 17.07
CA THR A 105 -9.75 -3.82 16.78
C THR A 105 -10.14 -3.80 15.32
N LEU A 106 -9.31 -4.34 14.41
CA LEU A 106 -9.58 -4.35 12.97
C LEU A 106 -10.73 -5.32 12.61
N ASP A 107 -10.84 -6.46 13.29
CA ASP A 107 -11.92 -7.44 13.06
C ASP A 107 -13.29 -6.99 13.61
N GLU A 108 -13.31 -5.97 14.48
CA GLU A 108 -14.55 -5.40 15.02
C GLU A 108 -15.28 -4.49 14.01
N PHE A 109 -14.63 -4.11 12.91
CA PHE A 109 -15.13 -3.14 11.94
C PHE A 109 -15.47 -3.75 10.56
N VAL A 110 -16.48 -4.62 10.52
CA VAL A 110 -16.95 -5.36 9.32
C VAL A 110 -17.12 -4.51 8.06
N TYR A 111 -17.62 -3.28 8.16
CA TYR A 111 -17.89 -2.46 6.97
C TYR A 111 -16.72 -1.56 6.55
N LEU A 112 -15.66 -1.47 7.36
CA LEU A 112 -14.54 -0.57 7.11
C LEU A 112 -13.70 -1.00 5.91
N GLU A 113 -13.51 -2.32 5.74
CA GLU A 113 -12.76 -2.87 4.60
C GLU A 113 -13.40 -2.50 3.26
N HIS A 114 -14.72 -2.65 3.15
CA HIS A 114 -15.44 -2.26 1.93
C HIS A 114 -15.41 -0.73 1.73
N GLY A 115 -15.54 0.04 2.81
CA GLY A 115 -15.38 1.50 2.77
C GLY A 115 -14.06 1.94 2.17
N ALA A 116 -12.97 1.28 2.55
CA ALA A 116 -11.63 1.53 2.01
C ALA A 116 -11.56 1.20 0.51
N HIS A 117 -12.11 0.06 0.07
CA HIS A 117 -12.16 -0.30 -1.34
C HIS A 117 -12.98 0.71 -2.18
N TYR A 118 -14.13 1.18 -1.68
CA TYR A 118 -14.91 2.22 -2.35
C TYR A 118 -14.16 3.55 -2.43
N ALA A 119 -13.41 3.92 -1.40
CA ALA A 119 -12.58 5.13 -1.40
C ALA A 119 -11.47 5.04 -2.47
N ILE A 120 -10.78 3.91 -2.58
CA ILE A 120 -9.75 3.68 -3.61
C ILE A 120 -10.37 3.75 -5.01
N GLY A 121 -11.54 3.11 -5.22
CA GLY A 121 -12.25 3.17 -6.50
C GLY A 121 -12.66 4.59 -6.90
N ALA A 122 -13.18 5.38 -5.96
CA ALA A 122 -13.53 6.78 -6.19
C ALA A 122 -12.28 7.62 -6.51
N LEU A 123 -11.19 7.42 -5.77
CA LEU A 123 -9.90 8.09 -6.01
C LEU A 123 -9.38 7.80 -7.42
N ALA A 124 -9.41 6.54 -7.86
CA ALA A 124 -8.96 6.14 -9.19
C ALA A 124 -9.75 6.83 -10.31
N ILE A 125 -11.08 6.93 -10.17
CA ILE A 125 -11.94 7.65 -11.13
C ILE A 125 -11.61 9.15 -11.15
N ILE A 126 -11.43 9.75 -9.98
CA ILE A 126 -11.08 11.17 -9.84
C ILE A 126 -9.71 11.46 -10.45
N MET A 127 -8.71 10.61 -10.21
CA MET A 127 -7.38 10.71 -10.81
C MET A 127 -7.41 10.53 -12.33
N LEU A 128 -8.31 9.69 -12.86
CA LEU A 128 -8.51 9.58 -14.31
C LEU A 128 -9.13 10.87 -14.90
N LEU A 129 -10.12 11.44 -14.22
CA LEU A 129 -10.77 12.70 -14.61
C LEU A 129 -9.80 13.89 -14.51
N SER A 130 -8.86 13.85 -13.57
CA SER A 130 -7.92 14.96 -13.33
C SER A 130 -6.99 15.23 -14.52
N VAL A 131 -6.79 14.24 -15.39
CA VAL A 131 -6.02 14.38 -16.65
C VAL A 131 -6.65 15.41 -17.61
N LYS A 132 -7.98 15.58 -17.56
CA LYS A 132 -8.73 16.48 -18.45
C LYS A 132 -9.29 17.71 -17.73
N PHE A 133 -9.59 17.59 -16.44
CA PHE A 133 -10.20 18.64 -15.63
C PHE A 133 -9.35 18.88 -14.39
N HIS A 134 -9.07 20.13 -14.03
CA HIS A 134 -8.41 20.41 -12.75
C HIS A 134 -9.41 20.13 -11.63
N VAL A 135 -9.20 19.04 -10.89
CA VAL A 135 -10.00 18.70 -9.72
C VAL A 135 -9.26 19.18 -8.47
N PRO A 136 -9.84 20.07 -7.65
CA PRO A 136 -9.24 20.50 -6.41
C PRO A 136 -9.00 19.32 -5.47
N GLU A 137 -7.79 19.24 -4.92
CA GLU A 137 -7.36 18.22 -3.94
C GLU A 137 -8.27 18.17 -2.70
N LEU A 138 -8.87 19.30 -2.34
CA LEU A 138 -9.84 19.37 -1.25
C LEU A 138 -11.08 18.50 -1.54
N ILE A 139 -11.57 18.51 -2.78
CA ILE A 139 -12.75 17.73 -3.17
C ILE A 139 -12.40 16.25 -3.21
N THR A 140 -11.23 15.91 -3.76
CA THR A 140 -10.75 14.52 -3.84
C THR A 140 -10.57 13.92 -2.45
N GLY A 141 -9.95 14.66 -1.53
CA GLY A 141 -9.77 14.26 -0.13
C GLY A 141 -11.09 14.14 0.64
N LEU A 142 -12.01 15.09 0.45
CA LEU A 142 -13.33 15.05 1.11
C LEU A 142 -14.15 13.82 0.71
N ILE A 143 -14.09 13.41 -0.56
CA ILE A 143 -14.79 12.21 -1.04
C ILE A 143 -14.23 10.96 -0.35
N GLY A 144 -12.90 10.84 -0.25
CA GLY A 144 -12.26 9.73 0.47
C GLY A 144 -12.67 9.69 1.95
N ILE A 145 -12.60 10.83 2.64
CA ILE A 145 -13.03 10.96 4.05
C ILE A 145 -14.51 10.60 4.21
N ALA A 146 -15.36 10.99 3.27
CA ALA A 146 -16.79 10.66 3.32
C ALA A 146 -17.04 9.16 3.23
N PHE A 147 -16.38 8.43 2.33
CA PHE A 147 -16.52 6.98 2.20
C PHE A 147 -16.01 6.24 3.44
N ILE A 148 -14.82 6.59 3.93
CA ILE A 148 -14.24 5.97 5.13
C ILE A 148 -15.09 6.30 6.37
N GLY A 149 -15.48 7.56 6.53
CA GLY A 149 -16.33 8.01 7.64
C GLY A 149 -17.70 7.34 7.65
N TRP A 150 -18.33 7.21 6.48
CA TRP A 150 -19.59 6.47 6.35
C TRP A 150 -19.43 5.00 6.77
N ALA A 151 -18.36 4.35 6.31
CA ALA A 151 -18.08 2.96 6.65
C ALA A 151 -17.83 2.77 8.15
N LEU A 152 -17.09 3.68 8.79
CA LEU A 152 -16.88 3.71 10.24
C LEU A 152 -18.20 3.87 10.99
N LEU A 153 -19.07 4.82 10.58
CA LEU A 153 -20.37 5.04 11.22
C LEU A 153 -21.29 3.83 11.07
N ALA A 154 -21.35 3.23 9.88
CA ALA A 154 -22.11 2.03 9.61
C ALA A 154 -21.62 0.87 10.49
N SER A 155 -20.30 0.72 10.62
CA SER A 155 -19.71 -0.34 11.43
C SER A 155 -19.92 -0.14 12.93
N LEU A 156 -19.79 1.08 13.45
CA LEU A 156 -20.12 1.40 14.84
C LEU A 156 -21.60 1.16 15.16
N LYS A 157 -22.50 1.50 14.23
CA LYS A 157 -23.94 1.24 14.36
C LYS A 157 -24.23 -0.25 14.42
N HIS A 158 -23.57 -1.05 13.57
CA HIS A 158 -23.73 -2.51 13.56
C HIS A 158 -23.25 -3.13 14.88
N ARG A 159 -22.10 -2.68 15.38
CA ARG A 159 -21.54 -3.09 16.69
C ARG A 159 -22.52 -2.83 17.83
N LYS A 160 -23.08 -1.61 17.90
CA LYS A 160 -24.10 -1.23 18.90
C LYS A 160 -25.41 -2.00 18.78
N GLN A 161 -25.75 -2.52 17.60
CA GLN A 161 -26.96 -3.33 17.40
C GLN A 161 -26.73 -4.78 17.83
N GLN A 162 -25.57 -5.36 17.53
CA GLN A 162 -25.21 -6.70 17.98
C GLN A 162 -25.13 -6.78 19.52
N ASP A 163 -24.50 -5.79 20.17
CA ASP A 163 -24.37 -5.71 21.63
C ASP A 163 -25.73 -5.65 22.37
N LYS A 164 -26.76 -5.12 21.70
CA LYS A 164 -28.14 -5.05 22.21
C LYS A 164 -28.96 -6.32 21.98
N LEU A 165 -28.52 -7.20 21.10
CA LEU A 165 -29.16 -8.49 20.80
C LEU A 165 -28.58 -9.62 21.68
N THR A 166 -27.36 -9.43 22.20
CA THR A 166 -26.67 -10.38 23.10
C THR A 166 -26.80 -10.04 24.59
N ALA A 167 -27.39 -8.89 24.93
CA ALA A 167 -27.71 -8.48 26.31
C ALA A 167 -29.18 -8.72 26.63
#